data_AF-A0A7M5X3D4-F1
#
_entry.id   AF-A0A7M5X3D4-F1
#
_cell.length_a   1.000
_cell.length_b   1.000
_cell.length_c   1.000
_cell.angle_alpha   90.00
_cell.angle_beta   90.00
_cell.angle_gamma   90.00
#
_symmetry.space_group_name_H-M   'P 1'
#
loop_
_entity.id
_entity.type
_entity.pdbx_description
1 polymer ?
#
loop_
_entity_poly.entity_id
_entity_poly.type
_entity_poly.pdbx_seq_one_letter_code
_entity_poly.pdbx_strand_id
1 'polypeptide(L)'
;MDTGGVLNVNWMENKPAPDAVLEFASCKCKKTKCCNKQCKCKSLGLPCTDLCECVNCENEPIASEEQKDDEVVGDDEGMDDDVIDFDDLLDEGDEQFFL
;
A
#
# COMPACT_ATOMS: atom_id res chain seq x y z
N MET A 1 -15.24 -24.65 -47.72
CA MET A 1 -16.48 -24.05 -47.20
C MET A 1 -16.43 -24.24 -45.71
N ASP A 2 -15.84 -23.26 -45.00
CA ASP A 2 -15.73 -23.28 -43.55
C ASP A 2 -17.13 -23.14 -42.95
N THR A 3 -17.62 -24.19 -42.30
CA THR A 3 -18.88 -24.14 -41.56
C THR A 3 -18.68 -23.24 -40.35
N GLY A 4 -19.05 -21.96 -40.50
CA GLY A 4 -18.93 -20.94 -39.47
C GLY A 4 -19.57 -21.38 -38.16
N GLY A 5 -18.73 -21.73 -37.18
CA GLY A 5 -19.17 -22.06 -35.84
C GLY A 5 -19.80 -20.82 -35.19
N VAL A 6 -21.04 -20.96 -34.73
CA VAL A 6 -21.73 -19.90 -33.99
C VAL A 6 -21.26 -19.97 -32.54
N LEU A 7 -20.68 -18.88 -32.04
CA LEU A 7 -20.37 -18.75 -30.62
C LEU A 7 -21.65 -18.37 -29.86
N ASN A 8 -22.11 -19.26 -28.97
CA ASN A 8 -23.23 -18.96 -28.08
C ASN A 8 -22.69 -18.57 -26.71
N VAL A 9 -22.84 -17.29 -26.34
CA VAL A 9 -22.45 -16.80 -25.01
C VAL A 9 -23.54 -17.16 -24.01
N ASN A 10 -23.24 -18.07 -23.09
CA ASN A 10 -24.13 -18.38 -21.98
C ASN A 10 -23.77 -17.51 -20.76
N TRP A 11 -24.60 -16.52 -20.47
CA TRP A 11 -24.46 -15.67 -19.29
C TRP A 11 -25.01 -16.36 -18.04
N MET A 12 -24.39 -16.14 -16.89
CA MET A 12 -24.92 -16.65 -15.62
C MET A 12 -26.07 -15.77 -15.11
N GLU A 13 -27.13 -16.40 -14.59
CA GLU A 13 -28.32 -15.72 -14.02
C GLU A 13 -28.15 -15.34 -12.53
N ASN A 14 -27.10 -15.87 -11.88
CA ASN A 14 -26.83 -15.60 -10.47
C ASN A 14 -26.21 -14.21 -10.27
N LYS A 15 -26.50 -13.59 -9.11
CA LYS A 15 -25.82 -12.37 -8.68
C LYS A 15 -24.31 -12.60 -8.65
N PRO A 16 -23.50 -11.61 -9.06
CA PRO A 16 -22.03 -11.75 -9.13
C PRO A 16 -21.38 -11.98 -7.76
N ALA A 17 -22.00 -11.49 -6.68
CA ALA A 17 -21.57 -11.70 -5.31
C ALA A 17 -22.76 -11.55 -4.34
N PRO A 18 -22.65 -12.07 -3.10
CA PRO A 18 -23.62 -11.80 -2.05
C PRO A 18 -23.67 -10.30 -1.70
N ASP A 19 -24.86 -9.78 -1.40
CA ASP A 19 -25.08 -8.35 -1.15
C ASP A 19 -24.20 -7.81 0.02
N ALA A 20 -23.96 -8.64 1.05
CA ALA A 20 -23.10 -8.28 2.18
C ALA A 20 -21.65 -7.96 1.77
N VAL A 21 -21.11 -8.66 0.77
CA VAL A 21 -19.76 -8.41 0.26
C VAL A 21 -19.72 -7.10 -0.52
N LEU A 22 -20.76 -6.81 -1.30
CA LEU A 22 -20.89 -5.56 -2.06
C LEU A 22 -21.01 -4.33 -1.14
N GLU A 23 -21.78 -4.44 -0.04
CA GLU A 23 -21.89 -3.39 0.98
C GLU A 23 -20.59 -3.20 1.77
N PHE A 24 -19.78 -4.27 1.90
CA PHE A 24 -18.48 -4.19 2.54
C PHE A 24 -17.46 -3.45 1.66
N ALA A 25 -17.47 -3.73 0.36
CA ALA A 25 -16.49 -3.24 -0.61
C ALA A 25 -16.81 -1.86 -1.24
N SER A 26 -17.91 -1.21 -0.85
CA SER A 26 -18.33 0.09 -1.41
C SER A 26 -18.47 1.19 -0.35
N CYS A 27 -18.36 2.45 -0.78
CA CYS A 27 -18.61 3.62 0.07
C CYS A 27 -19.47 4.66 -0.65
N LYS A 28 -20.02 5.63 0.10
CA LYS A 28 -20.87 6.72 -0.41
C LYS A 28 -20.37 8.12 0.02
N CYS A 29 -19.05 8.27 0.17
CA CYS A 29 -18.44 9.47 0.73
C CYS A 29 -18.66 10.70 -0.16
N LYS A 30 -19.28 11.76 0.38
CA LYS A 30 -19.52 13.02 -0.37
C LYS A 30 -18.63 14.19 0.05
N LYS A 31 -18.16 14.19 1.30
CA LYS A 31 -17.42 15.32 1.90
C LYS A 31 -15.93 15.07 1.98
N THR A 32 -15.55 13.85 2.34
CA THR A 32 -14.17 13.50 2.65
C THR A 32 -13.36 13.15 1.42
N LYS A 33 -13.99 13.05 0.24
CA LYS A 33 -13.36 12.62 -1.02
C LYS A 33 -12.57 11.31 -0.89
N CYS A 34 -12.92 10.49 0.08
CA CYS A 34 -12.19 9.27 0.45
C CYS A 34 -10.75 9.50 0.94
N CYS A 35 -10.37 10.72 1.35
CA CYS A 35 -9.00 11.05 1.76
C CYS A 35 -8.65 10.63 3.19
N ASN A 36 -9.61 10.19 4.00
CA ASN A 36 -9.38 9.82 5.41
C ASN A 36 -10.12 8.53 5.81
N LYS A 37 -9.87 8.08 7.04
CA LYS A 37 -10.43 6.83 7.60
C LYS A 37 -11.94 6.85 7.86
N GLN A 38 -12.64 7.97 7.59
CA GLN A 38 -14.11 7.99 7.57
C GLN A 38 -14.68 7.29 6.32
N CYS A 39 -13.85 7.12 5.28
CA CYS A 39 -14.18 6.22 4.18
C CYS A 39 -13.88 4.78 4.58
N LYS A 40 -14.89 3.90 4.49
CA LYS A 40 -14.76 2.48 4.80
C LYS A 40 -13.70 1.79 3.93
N CYS A 41 -13.68 2.07 2.62
CA CYS A 41 -12.66 1.54 1.72
C CYS A 41 -11.25 1.90 2.21
N LYS A 42 -11.00 3.18 2.50
CA LYS A 42 -9.70 3.65 3.00
C LYS A 42 -9.34 3.07 4.36
N SER A 43 -10.30 2.94 5.28
CA SER A 43 -10.04 2.32 6.59
C SER A 43 -9.67 0.84 6.50
N LEU A 44 -10.09 0.17 5.42
CA LEU A 44 -9.79 -1.24 5.14
C LEU A 44 -8.55 -1.42 4.27
N GLY A 45 -7.86 -0.34 3.90
CA GLY A 45 -6.74 -0.38 2.96
C GLY A 45 -7.15 -0.77 1.53
N LEU A 46 -8.44 -0.64 1.19
CA LEU A 46 -8.95 -0.93 -0.14
C LEU A 46 -9.04 0.37 -0.96
N PRO A 47 -8.59 0.38 -2.22
CA PRO A 47 -8.91 1.46 -3.13
C PRO A 47 -10.42 1.49 -3.41
N CYS A 48 -10.95 2.68 -3.69
CA CYS A 48 -12.30 2.78 -4.19
C CYS A 48 -12.36 2.19 -5.60
N THR A 49 -13.49 1.55 -5.90
CA THR A 49 -13.78 0.97 -7.21
C THR A 49 -15.04 1.61 -7.78
N ASP A 50 -15.44 1.23 -8.99
CA ASP A 50 -16.67 1.69 -9.63
C ASP A 50 -17.96 1.30 -8.86
N LEU A 51 -17.85 0.43 -7.85
CA LEU A 51 -18.95 0.12 -6.93
C LEU A 51 -19.22 1.24 -5.91
N CYS A 52 -18.30 2.20 -5.75
CA CYS A 52 -18.46 3.31 -4.81
C CYS A 52 -19.31 4.44 -5.40
N GLU A 53 -20.24 4.97 -4.60
CA GLU A 53 -21.06 6.15 -4.94
C GLU A 53 -20.47 7.45 -4.33
N CYS A 54 -19.14 7.52 -4.19
CA CYS A 54 -18.46 8.68 -3.65
C CYS A 54 -18.32 9.82 -4.69
N VAL A 55 -18.19 11.06 -4.21
CA VAL A 55 -18.05 12.25 -5.06
C VAL A 55 -16.62 12.79 -4.96
N ASN A 56 -15.99 13.05 -6.11
CA ASN A 56 -14.60 13.52 -6.23
C ASN A 56 -13.62 12.62 -5.44
N CYS A 57 -13.59 11.32 -5.76
CA CYS A 57 -12.78 10.35 -5.04
C CYS A 57 -11.28 10.58 -5.25
N GLU A 58 -10.51 10.60 -4.17
CA GLU A 58 -9.04 10.66 -4.17
C GLU A 58 -8.42 9.34 -3.66
N ASN A 59 -9.24 8.31 -3.36
CA ASN A 59 -8.79 6.97 -2.99
C ASN A 59 -8.82 6.04 -4.22
N GLU A 60 -8.08 6.40 -5.25
CA GLU A 60 -8.04 5.67 -6.52
C GLU A 60 -7.14 4.41 -6.44
N PRO A 61 -7.36 3.40 -7.29
CA PRO A 61 -6.48 2.24 -7.36
C PRO A 61 -5.07 2.66 -7.76
N ILE A 62 -4.10 2.38 -6.88
CA ILE A 62 -2.68 2.58 -7.18
C ILE A 62 -2.25 1.43 -8.08
N ALA A 63 -1.75 1.73 -9.28
CA ALA A 63 -1.02 0.75 -10.07
C ALA A 63 0.20 0.33 -9.26
N SER A 64 0.21 -0.91 -8.79
CA SER A 64 1.14 -1.45 -7.80
C SER A 64 2.61 -1.12 -8.09
N GLU A 65 3.21 -0.28 -7.26
CA GLU A 65 4.64 -0.32 -6.95
C GLU A 65 4.75 -0.58 -5.45
N GLU A 66 5.17 -1.81 -5.14
CA GLU A 66 5.79 -2.32 -3.91
C GLU A 66 5.22 -1.86 -2.55
N GLN A 67 4.62 -2.82 -1.84
CA GLN A 67 4.23 -2.75 -0.44
C GLN A 67 5.38 -2.18 0.41
N LYS A 68 5.21 -0.97 0.96
CA LYS A 68 6.00 -0.50 2.10
C LYS A 68 5.22 -0.84 3.36
N ASP A 69 5.65 -1.91 4.02
CA ASP A 69 5.24 -2.27 5.36
C ASP A 69 5.46 -1.08 6.32
N ASP A 70 4.55 -0.93 7.27
CA ASP A 70 4.50 0.15 8.26
C ASP A 70 5.87 0.45 8.91
N GLU A 71 6.47 1.60 8.61
CA GLU A 71 7.56 2.13 9.44
C GLU A 71 6.97 2.64 10.76
N VAL A 72 7.26 1.92 11.84
CA VAL A 72 7.09 2.39 13.22
C VAL A 72 8.01 3.60 13.39
N VAL A 73 7.47 4.81 13.29
CA VAL A 73 8.15 6.00 13.79
C VAL A 73 8.04 5.97 15.31
N GLY A 74 9.06 5.38 15.94
CA GLY A 74 9.34 5.62 17.35
C GLY A 74 9.85 7.05 17.48
N ASP A 75 9.15 7.85 18.26
CA ASP A 75 9.61 9.17 18.69
C ASP A 75 10.69 8.93 19.76
N ASP A 76 11.96 8.93 19.36
CA ASP A 76 13.10 8.91 20.29
C ASP A 76 13.83 10.25 20.19
N GLU A 77 13.62 11.06 21.21
CA GLU A 77 14.21 12.37 21.42
C GLU A 77 15.72 12.22 21.72
N GLY A 78 16.56 12.55 20.73
CA GLY A 78 17.96 12.99 20.78
C GLY A 78 18.90 12.48 21.88
N MET A 79 19.98 11.79 21.45
CA MET A 79 21.29 11.90 22.09
C MET A 79 22.39 11.94 21.02
N ASP A 80 22.94 13.13 20.78
CA ASP A 80 24.20 13.32 20.07
C ASP A 80 25.34 12.93 21.02
N ASP A 81 26.02 11.80 20.81
CA ASP A 81 27.28 11.47 21.47
C ASP A 81 28.16 10.62 20.54
N ASP A 82 29.15 11.28 19.93
CA ASP A 82 30.44 10.80 19.41
C ASP A 82 30.49 9.43 18.69
N VAL A 83 30.49 9.47 17.36
CA VAL A 83 30.93 8.36 16.52
C VAL A 83 32.43 8.16 16.74
N ILE A 84 32.80 7.17 17.53
CA ILE A 84 34.19 6.71 17.62
C ILE A 84 34.49 5.95 16.32
N ASP A 85 35.39 6.49 15.48
CA ASP A 85 35.83 5.82 14.27
C ASP A 85 36.64 4.56 14.64
N PHE A 86 36.21 3.41 14.13
CA PHE A 86 36.80 2.11 14.43
C PHE A 86 38.23 1.97 13.86
N ASP A 87 38.62 2.84 12.93
CA ASP A 87 39.97 2.90 12.36
C ASP A 87 41.03 3.58 13.27
N ASP A 88 40.63 4.41 14.26
CA ASP A 88 41.57 5.12 15.16
C ASP A 88 42.06 4.29 16.38
N LEU A 89 41.55 3.06 16.57
CA LEU A 89 41.85 2.21 17.74
C LEU A 89 42.82 1.06 17.45
N LEU A 90 43.43 1.03 16.26
CA LEU A 90 44.41 0.03 15.84
C LEU A 90 45.79 0.60 15.46
N ASP A 91 46.16 1.80 15.92
CA ASP A 91 47.48 2.39 15.65
C ASP A 91 48.27 2.82 16.89
N GLU A 92 48.15 2.09 18.00
CA GLU A 92 49.15 2.16 19.07
C GLU A 92 49.61 0.76 19.49
N GLY A 93 50.49 0.19 18.66
CA GLY A 93 51.60 -0.60 19.18
C GLY A 93 51.75 -2.01 18.63
N ASP A 94 52.37 -2.14 17.46
CA ASP A 94 53.36 -3.20 17.22
C ASP A 94 54.54 -2.66 16.38
N GLU A 95 55.59 -2.32 17.13
CA GLU A 95 57.02 -2.37 16.78
C GLU A 95 57.60 -1.52 15.62
N GLN A 96 58.27 -0.43 16.04
CA GLN A 96 59.65 -0.06 15.68
C GLN A 96 60.27 -0.77 14.45
N PHE A 97 60.71 -0.01 13.44
CA PHE A 97 62.14 0.27 13.25
C PHE A 97 62.40 1.30 12.15
N PHE A 98 63.17 2.33 12.52
CA PHE A 98 64.11 3.10 11.72
C PHE A 98 64.34 2.64 10.27
N LEU A 99 64.15 3.55 9.31
CA LEU A 99 65.24 4.20 8.54
C LEU A 99 64.68 5.16 7.48
#